data_AF-A0AAU7LWA4-F1
#
_entry.id   AF-A0AAU7LWA4-F1
#
_cell.length_a   1.000
_cell.length_b   1.000
_cell.length_c   1.000
_cell.angle_alpha   90.00
_cell.angle_beta   90.00
_cell.angle_gamma   90.00
#
_symmetry.space_group_name_H-M   'P 1'
#
loop_
_entity.id
_entity.type
_entity.pdbx_description
1 polymer ?
#
loop_
_entity_poly.entity_id
_entity_poly.type
_entity_poly.pdbx_seq_one_letter_code
_entity_poly.pdbx_strand_id
1 'polypeptide(L)'
;MGNDKTSKTPSFEKRATGIMKDLIAASRSSLNRQLAIEAMMDAMLARVPREALPGLLEEYEAGCDRLAARLPPAMQEPALWEHWSDAISARQQQLQLQQMGHRSRTD
;
A
#
# COMPACT_ATOMS: atom_id res chain seq x y z
N MET A 1 -46.03 30.43 26.31
CA MET A 1 -45.74 29.65 25.10
C MET A 1 -44.37 29.00 25.26
N GLY A 2 -44.34 27.78 25.82
CA GLY A 2 -43.10 27.04 26.06
C GLY A 2 -42.65 26.37 24.77
N ASN A 3 -41.53 26.83 24.22
CA ASN A 3 -40.95 26.28 23.01
C ASN A 3 -40.06 25.09 23.42
N ASP A 4 -40.69 23.92 23.63
CA ASP A 4 -39.98 22.70 24.01
C ASP A 4 -39.30 22.12 22.76
N LYS A 5 -38.06 22.57 22.53
CA LYS A 5 -37.16 22.01 21.52
C LYS A 5 -36.80 20.61 21.98
N THR A 6 -37.59 19.63 21.54
CA THR A 6 -37.26 18.21 21.67
C THR A 6 -35.89 17.94 21.04
N SER A 7 -34.86 17.94 21.89
CA SER A 7 -33.54 17.39 21.61
C SER A 7 -33.71 15.89 21.39
N LYS A 8 -34.08 15.51 20.15
CA LYS A 8 -34.24 14.11 19.76
C LYS A 8 -32.86 13.49 19.58
N THR A 9 -32.25 13.07 20.68
CA THR A 9 -31.10 12.18 20.65
C THR A 9 -31.47 10.98 19.77
N PRO A 10 -30.75 10.72 18.66
CA PRO A 10 -31.08 9.61 17.78
C PRO A 10 -31.04 8.29 18.53
N SER A 11 -31.96 7.38 18.20
CA SER A 11 -32.01 6.04 18.80
C SER A 11 -30.66 5.34 18.65
N PHE A 12 -30.35 4.42 19.57
CA PHE A 12 -29.12 3.64 19.51
C PHE A 12 -28.93 3.01 18.12
N GLU A 13 -29.99 2.42 17.54
CA GLU A 13 -29.98 1.83 16.20
C GLU A 13 -29.64 2.83 15.10
N LYS A 14 -30.21 4.05 15.16
CA LYS A 14 -29.92 5.11 14.18
C LYS A 14 -28.48 5.60 14.29
N ARG A 15 -27.94 5.69 15.52
CA ARG A 15 -26.53 6.02 15.76
C ARG A 15 -25.60 4.90 15.30
N ALA A 16 -25.89 3.64 15.62
CA ALA A 16 -25.12 2.48 15.19
C ALA A 16 -25.08 2.39 13.66
N THR A 17 -26.22 2.59 12.99
CA THR A 17 -26.30 2.63 11.53
C THR A 17 -25.48 3.77 10.93
N GLY A 18 -25.51 4.95 11.56
CA GLY A 18 -24.66 6.08 11.15
C GLY A 18 -23.17 5.74 11.26
N ILE A 19 -22.73 5.25 12.41
CA ILE A 19 -21.34 4.85 12.66
C ILE A 19 -20.86 3.79 11.66
N MET A 20 -21.68 2.77 11.38
CA MET A 20 -21.33 1.75 10.39
C MET A 20 -21.19 2.33 8.98
N LYS A 21 -22.07 3.25 8.57
CA LYS A 21 -21.97 3.92 7.27
C LYS A 21 -20.69 4.75 7.17
N ASP A 22 -20.36 5.49 8.22
CA ASP A 22 -19.14 6.30 8.26
C ASP A 22 -17.89 5.42 8.22
N LEU A 23 -17.88 4.29 8.94
CA LEU A 23 -16.81 3.31 8.90
C LEU A 23 -16.63 2.70 7.50
N ILE A 24 -17.73 2.32 6.83
CA ILE A 24 -17.69 1.80 5.45
C ILE A 24 -17.15 2.87 4.49
N ALA A 25 -17.57 4.13 4.64
CA ALA A 25 -17.08 5.23 3.82
C ALA A 25 -15.58 5.48 4.02
N ALA A 26 -15.12 5.48 5.28
CA ALA A 26 -13.71 5.63 5.62
C ALA A 26 -12.86 4.47 5.08
N SER A 27 -13.34 3.23 5.24
CA SER A 27 -12.69 2.02 4.70
C SER A 27 -12.56 2.10 3.17
N ARG A 28 -13.65 2.45 2.47
CA ARG A 28 -13.62 2.65 1.01
C ARG A 28 -12.63 3.74 0.60
N SER A 29 -12.59 4.85 1.31
CA SER A 29 -11.63 5.92 1.02
C SER A 29 -10.18 5.46 1.24
N SER A 30 -9.93 4.67 2.28
CA SER A 30 -8.60 4.12 2.56
C SER A 30 -8.15 3.17 1.45
N LEU A 31 -9.02 2.26 1.03
CA LEU A 31 -8.74 1.32 -0.07
C LEU A 31 -8.45 2.04 -1.38
N ASN A 32 -9.23 3.06 -1.75
CA ASN A 32 -8.96 3.85 -2.96
C ASN A 32 -7.61 4.57 -2.90
N ARG A 33 -7.20 5.05 -1.71
CA ARG A 33 -5.88 5.66 -1.53
C ARG A 33 -4.77 4.63 -1.66
N GLN A 34 -4.93 3.44 -1.09
CA GLN A 34 -3.96 2.35 -1.22
C GLN A 34 -3.77 1.96 -2.69
N LEU A 35 -4.86 1.75 -3.45
CA LEU A 35 -4.81 1.47 -4.89
C LEU A 35 -4.08 2.57 -5.68
N ALA A 36 -4.32 3.84 -5.35
CA ALA A 36 -3.64 4.95 -6.00
C ALA A 36 -2.14 4.99 -5.70
N ILE A 37 -1.75 4.66 -4.46
CA ILE A 37 -0.34 4.57 -4.05
C ILE A 37 0.34 3.41 -4.77
N GLU A 38 -0.30 2.23 -4.81
CA GLU A 38 0.23 1.06 -5.53
C GLU A 38 0.46 1.36 -7.00
N ALA A 39 -0.54 1.92 -7.69
CA ALA A 39 -0.40 2.29 -9.10
C ALA A 39 0.73 3.30 -9.35
N MET A 40 0.93 4.25 -8.43
CA MET A 40 2.03 5.21 -8.49
C MET A 40 3.38 4.53 -8.31
N MET A 41 3.49 3.64 -7.32
CA MET A 41 4.72 2.90 -7.02
C MET A 41 5.10 1.97 -8.17
N ASP A 42 4.16 1.26 -8.78
CA ASP A 42 4.38 0.46 -9.98
C ASP A 42 4.91 1.31 -11.15
N ALA A 43 4.27 2.47 -11.39
CA ALA A 43 4.69 3.39 -12.44
C ALA A 43 6.11 3.94 -12.19
N MET A 44 6.49 4.16 -10.93
CA MET A 44 7.84 4.58 -10.55
C MET A 44 8.84 3.45 -10.74
N LEU A 45 8.56 2.25 -10.23
CA LEU A 45 9.43 1.07 -10.33
C LEU A 45 9.74 0.71 -11.78
N ALA A 46 8.75 0.83 -12.68
CA ALA A 46 8.94 0.60 -14.11
C ALA A 46 10.01 1.49 -14.75
N ARG A 47 10.26 2.68 -14.18
CA ARG A 47 11.21 3.69 -14.67
C ARG A 47 12.57 3.62 -13.99
N VAL A 48 12.75 2.79 -12.98
CA VAL A 48 14.03 2.65 -12.28
C VAL A 48 15.06 2.00 -13.21
N PRO A 49 16.25 2.59 -13.38
CA PRO A 49 17.34 1.97 -14.13
C PRO A 49 17.75 0.64 -13.52
N ARG A 50 18.12 -0.33 -14.37
CA ARG A 50 18.44 -1.69 -13.92
C ARG A 50 19.53 -1.71 -12.86
N GLU A 51 20.58 -0.91 -13.06
CA GLU A 51 21.74 -0.80 -12.19
C GLU A 51 21.39 -0.25 -10.80
N ALA A 52 20.27 0.47 -10.66
CA ALA A 52 19.82 1.02 -9.39
C ALA A 52 18.91 0.05 -8.61
N LEU A 53 18.34 -0.97 -9.27
CA LEU A 53 17.38 -1.89 -8.63
C LEU A 53 17.96 -2.67 -7.44
N PRO A 54 19.23 -3.14 -7.42
CA PRO A 54 19.79 -3.82 -6.25
C PRO A 54 19.86 -2.89 -5.04
N GLY A 55 20.39 -1.67 -5.22
CA GLY A 55 20.45 -0.68 -4.15
C GLY A 55 19.07 -0.25 -3.66
N LEU A 56 18.09 -0.11 -4.56
CA LEU A 56 16.71 0.16 -4.19
C LEU A 56 16.12 -0.94 -3.29
N LEU A 57 16.37 -2.21 -3.60
CA LEU A 57 15.89 -3.34 -2.80
C LEU A 57 16.48 -3.30 -1.38
N GLU A 58 17.80 -3.15 -1.28
CA GLU A 58 18.50 -3.05 0.00
C GLU A 58 18.00 -1.88 0.85
N GLU A 59 17.83 -0.70 0.24
CA GLU A 59 17.32 0.49 0.91
C GLU A 59 15.86 0.32 1.37
N TYR A 60 15.04 -0.33 0.55
CA TYR A 60 13.64 -0.62 0.87
C TYR A 60 13.54 -1.56 2.07
N GLU A 61 14.23 -2.70 2.05
CA GLU A 61 14.22 -3.70 3.13
C GLU A 61 14.74 -3.10 4.44
N ALA A 62 15.88 -2.41 4.39
CA ALA A 62 16.40 -1.71 5.56
C ALA A 62 15.45 -0.60 6.06
N GLY A 63 14.69 0.03 5.16
CA GLY A 63 13.64 0.98 5.49
C GLY A 63 12.49 0.33 6.24
N CYS A 64 11.99 -0.81 5.75
CA CYS A 64 10.96 -1.61 6.39
C CYS A 64 11.38 -2.03 7.80
N ASP A 65 12.61 -2.54 7.98
CA ASP A 65 13.13 -2.92 9.29
C ASP A 65 13.17 -1.74 10.27
N ARG A 66 13.69 -0.58 9.84
CA ARG A 66 13.75 0.63 10.67
C ARG A 66 12.37 1.11 11.08
N LEU A 67 11.38 1.02 10.19
CA LEU A 67 10.01 1.47 10.47
C LEU A 67 9.25 0.44 11.32
N ALA A 68 9.42 -0.84 11.06
CA ALA A 68 8.84 -1.93 11.83
C ALA A 68 9.30 -1.90 13.29
N ALA A 69 10.58 -1.58 13.54
CA ALA A 69 11.12 -1.41 14.90
C ALA A 69 10.41 -0.31 15.73
N ARG A 70 9.65 0.59 15.09
CA ARG A 70 8.85 1.63 15.76
C ARG A 70 7.43 1.17 16.12
N LEU A 71 7.04 -0.04 15.72
CA LEU A 71 5.73 -0.62 15.96
C LEU A 71 5.82 -1.77 16.97
N PRO A 72 4.82 -1.96 17.85
CA PRO A 72 4.70 -3.17 18.65
C PRO A 72 4.69 -4.42 17.75
N PRO A 73 5.32 -5.54 18.15
CA PRO A 73 5.38 -6.76 17.32
C PRO A 73 4.01 -7.26 16.86
N ALA A 74 2.97 -7.12 17.70
CA ALA A 74 1.60 -7.52 17.36
C ALA A 74 0.94 -6.68 16.23
N MET A 75 1.55 -5.56 15.85
CA MET A 75 1.09 -4.68 14.77
C MET A 75 2.00 -4.74 13.54
N GLN A 76 3.04 -5.58 13.56
CA GLN A 76 3.92 -5.78 12.42
C GLN A 76 3.28 -6.83 11.51
N GLU A 77 3.17 -6.50 10.22
CA GLU A 77 2.63 -7.41 9.20
C GLU A 77 3.63 -7.56 8.05
N PRO A 78 4.71 -8.38 8.24
CA PRO A 78 5.79 -8.50 7.27
C PRO A 78 5.34 -8.83 5.84
N ALA A 79 4.39 -9.76 5.72
CA ALA A 79 3.83 -10.17 4.44
C ALA A 79 3.29 -9.00 3.60
N LEU A 80 2.82 -7.91 4.22
CA LEU A 80 2.28 -6.76 3.50
C LEU A 80 3.37 -5.90 2.85
N TRP A 81 4.54 -5.81 3.46
CA TRP A 81 5.64 -5.02 2.90
C TRP A 81 6.64 -5.87 2.10
N GLU A 82 6.70 -7.20 2.33
CA GLU A 82 7.47 -8.13 1.49
C GLU A 82 6.99 -8.12 0.03
N HIS A 83 5.71 -7.80 -0.21
CA HIS A 83 5.15 -7.68 -1.56
C HIS A 83 5.96 -6.76 -2.50
N TRP A 84 6.51 -5.66 -1.99
CA TRP A 84 7.32 -4.74 -2.78
C TRP A 84 8.75 -5.24 -2.99
N SER A 85 9.33 -5.98 -2.03
CA SER A 85 10.60 -6.68 -2.24
C SER A 85 10.48 -7.68 -3.39
N ASP A 86 9.37 -8.41 -3.44
CA ASP A 86 9.05 -9.33 -4.55
C ASP A 86 8.89 -8.59 -5.87
N ALA A 87 8.16 -7.47 -5.89
CA ALA A 87 7.96 -6.66 -7.10
C ALA A 87 9.28 -6.12 -7.66
N ILE A 88 10.17 -5.61 -6.80
CA ILE A 88 11.51 -5.13 -7.20
C ILE A 88 12.34 -6.29 -7.74
N SER A 89 12.34 -7.43 -7.07
CA SER A 89 13.05 -8.65 -7.49
C SER A 89 12.55 -9.18 -8.84
N ALA A 90 11.23 -9.22 -9.04
CA ALA A 90 10.60 -9.62 -10.29
C ALA A 90 11.00 -8.68 -11.44
N ARG A 91 11.06 -7.37 -11.19
CA ARG A 91 11.52 -6.39 -12.17
C ARG A 91 12.98 -6.61 -12.56
N GLN A 92 13.86 -6.91 -11.59
CA GLN A 92 15.26 -7.25 -11.86
C GLN A 92 15.38 -8.47 -12.78
N GLN A 93 14.64 -9.54 -12.48
CA GLN A 93 14.63 -10.77 -13.28
C GLN A 93 14.10 -10.53 -14.70
N GLN A 94 13.01 -9.76 -14.82
CA GLN A 94 12.43 -9.40 -16.12
C GLN A 94 13.46 -8.70 -17.02
N LEU A 95 14.20 -7.73 -16.47
CA LEU A 95 15.23 -6.99 -17.22
C LEU A 95 16.44 -7.86 -17.58
N GLN A 96 16.79 -8.84 -16.75
CA GLN A 96 17.84 -9.82 -17.06
C GLN A 96 17.46 -10.71 -18.25
N LEU A 97 16.22 -11.23 -18.25
CA LEU A 97 15.69 -12.07 -19.35
C LEU A 97 15.64 -11.32 -20.68
N GLN A 98 15.27 -10.03 -20.67
CA GLN A 98 15.24 -9.20 -21.89
C GLN A 98 16.62 -9.05 -22.53
N GLN A 99 17.69 -8.98 -21.73
CA GLN A 99 19.06 -8.88 -22.26
C GLN A 99 19.53 -10.19 -22.89
N MET A 100 19.20 -11.33 -22.29
CA MET A 100 19.54 -12.64 -22.85
C MET A 100 18.80 -12.89 -24.17
N GLY A 101 17.52 -12.55 -24.24
CA GLY A 101 16.73 -12.65 -25.48
C GLY A 101 17.19 -11.69 -26.59
N HIS A 102 17.78 -10.54 -26.24
CA HIS A 102 18.36 -9.62 -27.23
C HIS A 102 19.68 -10.14 -27.80
N ARG A 103 20.53 -10.75 -26.96
CA ARG A 103 21.83 -11.34 -27.39
C ARG A 103 21.65 -12.52 -28.35
N SER A 104 20.65 -13.38 -28.13
CA SER A 104 20.39 -14.53 -29.03
C SER A 104 19.82 -14.18 -30.40
N ARG A 105 19.51 -12.91 -30.70
CA ARG A 105 19.01 -12.46 -32.02
C ARG A 105 20.06 -11.76 -32.88
N THR A 106 21.22 -11.45 -32.30
CA THR A 106 22.31 -10.72 -32.98
C THR A 106 23.48 -11.62 -33.37
N ASP A 107 23.40 -12.92 -33.05
CA ASP A 107 24.32 -13.99 -33.45
C ASP A 107 23.65 -14.87 -34.52
#